data_AF-A0A819F551-F1
#
_entry.id   AF-A0A819F551-F1
#
_cell.length_a   1.000
_cell.length_b   1.000
_cell.length_c   1.000
_cell.angle_alpha   90.00
_cell.angle_beta   90.00
_cell.angle_gamma   90.00
#
_symmetry.space_group_name_H-M   'P 1'
#
loop_
_entity.id
_entity.type
_entity.pdbx_description
1 polymer ?
#
loop_
_entity_poly.entity_id
_entity_poly.type
_entity_poly.pdbx_seq_one_letter_code
_entity_poly.pdbx_strand_id
1 'polypeptide(L)'
;MTANLRPSYKEAQERLLKWCQNVTRNYESVKIRNFTSDFADGLAFCAIVHHYFPDAFDFNQLNRNNKQNNFDLAFRTAEEKAQIHPLLDSDDLVKGALDKKCVFTYLLTLYHGLKNRESMTNKAFLK
;
A
#
# COMPACT_ATOMS: atom_id res chain seq x y z
N MET A 1 20.80 29.89 -5.54
CA MET A 1 20.39 29.39 -4.21
C MET A 1 19.07 28.65 -4.38
N THR A 2 19.11 27.35 -4.70
CA THR A 2 17.88 26.55 -4.80
C THR A 2 17.42 26.24 -3.39
N ALA A 3 16.35 26.90 -2.95
CA ALA A 3 15.67 26.51 -1.72
C ALA A 3 15.15 25.08 -1.90
N ASN A 4 15.81 24.10 -1.28
CA ASN A 4 15.26 22.76 -1.10
C ASN A 4 14.10 22.88 -0.11
N LEU A 5 12.96 23.36 -0.61
CA LEU A 5 11.70 23.35 0.12
C LEU A 5 11.30 21.89 0.27
N ARG A 6 11.27 21.41 1.53
CA ARG A 6 10.65 20.11 1.82
C ARG A 6 9.21 20.18 1.31
N PRO A 7 8.71 19.15 0.61
CA PRO A 7 7.35 19.14 0.13
C PRO A 7 6.39 19.34 1.30
N SER A 8 5.39 20.18 1.10
CA SER A 8 4.29 20.36 2.05
C SER A 8 3.58 19.03 2.28
N TYR A 9 2.92 18.90 3.43
CA TYR A 9 2.14 17.70 3.74
C TYR A 9 1.11 17.38 2.63
N LYS A 10 0.50 18.41 2.04
CA LYS A 10 -0.47 18.26 0.94
C LYS A 10 0.17 17.68 -0.31
N GLU A 11 1.34 18.16 -0.72
CA GLU A 11 2.06 17.62 -1.88
C GLU A 11 2.53 16.18 -1.65
N ALA A 12 2.95 15.86 -0.43
CA ALA A 12 3.30 14.49 -0.07
C ALA A 12 2.08 13.55 -0.14
N GLN A 13 0.92 14.02 0.32
CA GLN A 13 -0.35 13.28 0.19
C GLN A 13 -0.74 13.05 -1.26
N GLU A 14 -0.70 14.08 -2.10
CA GLU A 14 -1.06 13.96 -3.51
C GLU A 14 -0.13 13.01 -4.26
N ARG A 15 1.18 13.06 -3.98
CA ARG A 15 2.16 12.15 -4.57
C ARG A 15 1.92 10.69 -4.15
N LEU A 16 1.67 10.46 -2.87
CA LEU A 16 1.39 9.11 -2.36
C LEU A 16 0.07 8.56 -2.92
N LEU A 17 -0.97 9.40 -3.02
CA LEU A 17 -2.26 9.01 -3.58
C LEU A 17 -2.12 8.61 -5.05
N LYS A 18 -1.39 9.41 -5.84
CA LYS A 18 -1.08 9.10 -7.24
C LYS A 18 -0.32 7.79 -7.38
N TRP A 19 0.63 7.52 -6.49
CA TRP A 19 1.34 6.24 -6.49
C TRP A 19 0.39 5.08 -6.23
N CYS A 20 -0.45 5.16 -5.19
CA CYS A 20 -1.45 4.13 -4.88
C CYS A 20 -2.33 3.86 -6.11
N GLN A 21 -2.88 4.92 -6.72
CA GLN A 21 -3.71 4.82 -7.92
C GLN A 21 -2.98 4.17 -9.11
N ASN A 22 -1.70 4.48 -9.30
CA ASN A 22 -0.91 3.92 -10.40
C ASN A 22 -0.67 2.41 -10.22
N VAL A 23 -0.30 1.97 -9.00
CA VAL A 23 -0.04 0.54 -8.75
C VAL A 23 -1.32 -0.28 -8.71
N THR A 24 -2.46 0.34 -8.36
CA THR A 24 -3.76 -0.35 -8.36
C THR A 24 -4.58 -0.16 -9.63
N ARG A 25 -4.04 0.45 -10.70
CA ARG A 25 -4.81 0.83 -11.90
C ARG A 25 -5.47 -0.34 -12.64
N ASN A 26 -4.93 -1.55 -12.49
CA ASN A 26 -5.39 -2.77 -13.15
C ASN A 26 -6.37 -3.60 -12.28
N TYR A 27 -6.76 -3.10 -11.10
CA TYR A 27 -7.66 -3.79 -10.18
C TYR A 27 -9.03 -3.10 -10.22
N GLU A 28 -9.96 -3.61 -11.04
CA GLU A 28 -11.25 -2.97 -11.29
C GLU A 28 -12.09 -2.74 -10.02
N SER A 29 -11.97 -3.65 -9.05
CA SER A 29 -12.67 -3.58 -7.76
C SER A 29 -12.06 -2.58 -6.78
N VAL A 30 -10.91 -1.97 -7.09
CA VAL A 30 -10.18 -1.06 -6.20
C VAL A 30 -10.11 0.35 -6.79
N LYS A 31 -10.72 1.33 -6.11
CA LYS A 31 -10.67 2.75 -6.49
C LYS A 31 -10.21 3.59 -5.30
N ILE A 32 -9.00 4.14 -5.40
CA ILE A 32 -8.36 4.91 -4.32
C ILE A 32 -8.51 6.41 -4.58
N ARG A 33 -9.21 7.10 -3.68
CA ARG A 33 -9.47 8.56 -3.69
C ARG A 33 -9.11 9.22 -2.36
N ASN A 34 -9.06 8.44 -1.28
CA ASN A 34 -8.69 8.91 0.05
C ASN A 34 -7.85 7.86 0.82
N PHE A 35 -7.33 8.26 1.98
CA PHE A 35 -6.56 7.40 2.89
C PHE A 35 -7.41 6.90 4.08
N THR A 36 -8.72 6.80 3.90
CA THR A 36 -9.66 6.37 4.94
C THR A 36 -10.55 5.26 4.41
N SER A 37 -11.74 5.59 3.91
CA SER A 37 -12.76 4.63 3.47
C SER A 37 -12.29 3.70 2.37
N ASP A 38 -11.44 4.18 1.47
CA ASP A 38 -10.96 3.38 0.32
C ASP A 38 -9.92 2.32 0.73
N PHE A 39 -9.43 2.37 1.97
CA PHE A 39 -8.53 1.36 2.56
C PHE A 39 -9.22 0.51 3.64
N ALA A 40 -10.49 0.80 3.97
CA ALA A 40 -11.17 0.25 5.13
C ALA A 40 -11.59 -1.23 4.99
N ASP A 41 -11.54 -1.81 3.78
CA ASP A 41 -11.83 -3.22 3.54
C ASP A 41 -10.59 -4.08 3.24
N GLY A 42 -9.40 -3.48 3.29
CA GLY A 42 -8.13 -4.17 3.09
C GLY A 42 -7.76 -4.46 1.62
N LEU A 43 -8.71 -4.39 0.68
CA LEU A 43 -8.45 -4.73 -0.72
C LEU A 43 -7.43 -3.80 -1.38
N ALA A 44 -7.43 -2.52 -1.02
CA ALA A 44 -6.43 -1.58 -1.50
C ALA A 44 -5.01 -1.96 -1.06
N PHE A 45 -4.82 -2.45 0.17
CA PHE A 45 -3.52 -2.96 0.62
C PHE A 45 -3.13 -4.22 -0.14
N CYS A 46 -4.06 -5.18 -0.30
CA CYS A 46 -3.83 -6.38 -1.08
C CYS A 46 -3.40 -6.04 -2.52
N ALA A 47 -4.07 -5.10 -3.18
CA ALA A 47 -3.79 -4.72 -4.57
C ALA A 47 -2.40 -4.07 -4.72
N ILE A 48 -2.01 -3.20 -3.77
CA ILE A 48 -0.68 -2.60 -3.74
C ILE A 48 0.39 -3.68 -3.62
N VAL A 49 0.23 -4.63 -2.67
CA VAL A 49 1.24 -5.67 -2.45
C VAL A 49 1.28 -6.67 -3.62
N HIS A 50 0.12 -7.10 -4.11
CA HIS A 50 -0.02 -8.00 -5.24
C HIS A 50 0.57 -7.41 -6.53
N HIS A 51 0.54 -6.08 -6.72
CA HIS A 51 1.19 -5.44 -7.86
C HIS A 51 2.69 -5.75 -7.95
N TYR A 52 3.36 -5.83 -6.79
CA TYR A 52 4.79 -6.14 -6.72
C TYR A 52 5.07 -7.64 -6.58
N PHE A 53 4.10 -8.42 -6.06
CA PHE A 53 4.22 -9.87 -5.87
C PHE A 53 2.96 -10.57 -6.40
N PRO A 54 2.77 -10.62 -7.73
CA PRO A 54 1.55 -11.19 -8.32
C PRO A 54 1.38 -12.69 -8.02
N ASP A 55 2.49 -13.40 -7.73
CA ASP A 55 2.46 -14.83 -7.41
C ASP A 55 2.23 -15.11 -5.91
N ALA A 56 2.04 -14.08 -5.07
CA ALA A 56 1.91 -14.28 -3.63
C ALA A 56 0.54 -14.83 -3.21
N PHE A 57 -0.53 -14.48 -3.93
CA PHE A 57 -1.90 -14.92 -3.69
C PHE A 57 -2.80 -14.55 -4.88
N ASP A 58 -3.95 -15.21 -5.03
CA ASP A 58 -4.92 -14.85 -6.08
C ASP A 58 -5.82 -13.70 -5.61
N PHE A 59 -5.58 -12.50 -6.15
CA PHE A 59 -6.39 -11.32 -5.82
C PHE A 59 -7.88 -11.49 -6.16
N ASN A 60 -8.22 -12.23 -7.22
CA ASN A 60 -9.61 -12.34 -7.68
C ASN A 60 -10.50 -13.16 -6.73
N GLN A 61 -9.89 -13.93 -5.82
CA GLN A 61 -10.61 -14.69 -4.80
C GLN A 61 -10.89 -13.87 -3.53
N LEU A 62 -10.36 -12.65 -3.43
CA LEU A 62 -10.55 -11.81 -2.26
C LEU A 62 -11.95 -11.20 -2.22
N ASN A 63 -12.50 -11.11 -1.01
CA ASN A 63 -13.83 -10.58 -0.77
C ASN A 63 -13.75 -9.36 0.16
N ARG A 64 -14.41 -8.26 -0.21
CA ARG A 64 -14.45 -7.03 0.58
C ARG A 64 -15.06 -7.18 1.98
N ASN A 65 -15.90 -8.20 2.18
CA ASN A 65 -16.51 -8.49 3.47
C ASN A 65 -15.53 -9.19 4.42
N ASN A 66 -14.47 -9.81 3.90
CA ASN A 66 -13.45 -10.53 4.68
C ASN A 66 -12.29 -9.59 5.06
N LYS A 67 -12.61 -8.46 5.69
CA LYS A 67 -11.65 -7.38 5.98
C LYS A 67 -10.42 -7.87 6.75
N GLN A 68 -10.64 -8.64 7.82
CA GLN A 68 -9.58 -9.20 8.66
C GLN A 68 -8.56 -9.96 7.81
N ASN A 69 -9.05 -10.94 7.04
CA ASN A 69 -8.22 -11.73 6.14
C ASN A 69 -7.48 -10.87 5.11
N ASN A 70 -8.13 -9.83 4.56
CA ASN A 70 -7.48 -8.94 3.59
C ASN A 70 -6.32 -8.17 4.23
N PHE A 71 -6.50 -7.61 5.43
CA PHE A 71 -5.42 -6.92 6.14
C PHE A 71 -4.28 -7.87 6.49
N ASP A 72 -4.59 -9.01 7.12
CA ASP A 72 -3.59 -10.00 7.52
C ASP A 72 -2.79 -10.51 6.32
N LEU A 73 -3.47 -10.84 5.21
CA LEU A 73 -2.83 -11.29 3.98
C LEU A 73 -1.89 -10.22 3.40
N ALA A 74 -2.33 -8.97 3.32
CA ALA A 74 -1.52 -7.89 2.78
C ALA A 74 -0.27 -7.64 3.65
N PHE A 75 -0.45 -7.57 4.97
CA PHE A 75 0.62 -7.26 5.91
C PHE A 75 1.64 -8.39 6.01
N ARG A 76 1.16 -9.64 6.14
CA ARG A 76 2.03 -10.82 6.14
C ARG A 76 2.84 -10.90 4.85
N THR A 77 2.20 -10.68 3.70
CA THR A 77 2.90 -10.71 2.41
C THR A 77 3.94 -9.60 2.30
N ALA A 78 3.63 -8.39 2.75
CA ALA A 78 4.57 -7.27 2.75
C ALA A 78 5.78 -7.54 3.66
N GLU A 79 5.56 -8.16 4.82
CA GLU A 79 6.62 -8.55 5.73
C GLU A 79 7.49 -9.67 5.17
N GLU A 80 6.89 -10.80 4.78
CA GLU A 80 7.60 -11.97 4.26
C GLU A 80 8.37 -11.66 2.98
N LYS A 81 7.73 -10.95 2.06
CA LYS A 81 8.34 -10.67 0.75
C LYS A 81 9.24 -9.48 0.85
N ALA A 82 8.82 -8.35 1.42
CA ALA A 82 9.53 -7.07 1.32
C ALA A 82 10.22 -6.61 2.62
N GLN A 83 10.14 -7.39 3.71
CA GLN A 83 10.66 -7.04 5.04
C GLN A 83 10.05 -5.74 5.59
N ILE A 84 8.79 -5.47 5.23
CA ILE A 84 8.05 -4.30 5.71
C ILE A 84 7.16 -4.75 6.86
N HIS A 85 7.59 -4.48 8.10
CA HIS A 85 6.79 -4.82 9.28
C HIS A 85 5.45 -4.06 9.29
N PRO A 86 4.34 -4.72 9.68
CA PRO A 86 3.08 -4.05 9.91
C PRO A 86 3.21 -3.00 11.01
N LEU A 87 2.74 -1.78 10.72
CA LEU A 87 2.61 -0.71 11.71
C LEU A 87 1.17 -0.58 12.23
N LEU A 88 0.24 -1.34 11.66
CA LEU A 88 -1.19 -1.29 11.94
C LEU A 88 -1.63 -2.67 12.40
N ASP A 89 -2.47 -2.70 13.43
CA ASP A 89 -3.15 -3.90 13.87
C ASP A 89 -4.42 -4.11 13.00
N SER A 90 -4.61 -5.32 12.51
CA SER A 90 -5.75 -5.68 11.68
C SER A 90 -7.07 -5.64 12.47
N ASP A 91 -7.08 -5.96 13.76
CA ASP A 91 -8.27 -5.88 14.59
C ASP A 91 -8.76 -4.42 14.73
N ASP A 92 -7.83 -3.48 14.86
CA ASP A 92 -8.15 -2.04 14.97
C ASP A 92 -8.63 -1.45 13.63
N LEU A 93 -8.07 -1.95 12.51
CA LEU A 93 -8.55 -1.62 11.16
C LEU A 93 -9.99 -2.08 10.95
N VAL A 94 -10.33 -3.30 11.37
CA VAL A 94 -11.66 -3.86 11.20
C VAL A 94 -12.70 -3.12 12.04
N LYS A 95 -12.33 -2.68 13.25
CA LYS A 95 -13.18 -1.86 14.12
C LYS A 95 -13.38 -0.42 13.60
N GLY A 96 -12.66 -0.02 12.55
CA GLY A 96 -12.74 1.32 11.97
C GLY A 96 -12.12 2.41 12.86
N ALA A 97 -11.24 2.02 13.79
CA ALA A 97 -10.73 2.89 14.83
C ALA A 97 -9.53 3.75 14.40
N LEU A 98 -9.08 3.67 13.14
CA LEU A 98 -7.80 4.25 12.73
C LEU A 98 -7.88 5.65 12.14
N ASP A 99 -6.92 6.47 12.57
CA ASP A 99 -6.65 7.79 12.03
C ASP A 99 -6.04 7.66 10.63
N LYS A 100 -6.53 8.51 9.71
CA LYS A 100 -5.96 8.77 8.38
C LYS A 100 -4.42 8.89 8.40
N LYS A 101 -3.85 9.47 9.47
CA LYS A 101 -2.40 9.61 9.65
C LYS A 101 -1.70 8.26 9.79
N CYS A 102 -2.29 7.29 10.49
CA CYS A 102 -1.71 5.96 10.65
C CYS A 102 -1.68 5.22 9.30
N VAL A 103 -2.79 5.25 8.56
CA VAL A 103 -2.87 4.69 7.20
C VAL A 103 -1.85 5.35 6.27
N PHE A 104 -1.76 6.68 6.31
CA PHE A 104 -0.79 7.44 5.52
C PHE A 104 0.67 7.06 5.85
N THR A 105 1.02 6.96 7.14
CA THR A 105 2.36 6.57 7.58
C THR A 105 2.71 5.15 7.11
N TYR A 106 1.79 4.20 7.23
CA TYR A 106 2.04 2.84 6.77
C TYR A 106 2.18 2.76 5.24
N LEU A 107 1.36 3.51 4.49
CA LEU A 107 1.49 3.60 3.04
C LEU A 107 2.81 4.25 2.60
N LEU A 108 3.36 5.21 3.35
CA LEU A 108 4.69 5.74 3.10
C LEU A 108 5.76 4.66 3.26
N THR A 109 5.68 3.84 4.31
CA THR A 109 6.60 2.71 4.50
C THR A 109 6.52 1.73 3.32
N LEU A 110 5.31 1.38 2.88
CA LEU A 110 5.10 0.55 1.68
C LEU A 110 5.68 1.20 0.42
N TYR A 111 5.39 2.48 0.19
CA TYR A 111 5.92 3.23 -0.94
C TYR A 111 7.45 3.13 -0.99
N HIS A 112 8.13 3.47 0.11
CA HIS A 112 9.59 3.45 0.15
C HIS A 112 10.16 2.03 0.00
N GLY A 113 9.60 1.04 0.71
CA GLY A 113 10.09 -0.34 0.64
C GLY A 113 9.93 -0.96 -0.76
N LEU A 114 8.78 -0.77 -1.39
CA LEU A 114 8.45 -1.40 -2.67
C LEU A 114 9.09 -0.67 -3.86
N LYS A 115 9.11 0.68 -3.89
CA LYS A 115 9.81 1.46 -4.94
C LYS A 115 11.31 1.20 -4.99
N ASN A 116 11.94 1.08 -3.82
CA ASN A 116 13.37 0.78 -3.75
C ASN A 116 13.65 -0.58 -4.39
N ARG A 117 12.74 -1.54 -4.23
CA ARG A 117 12.85 -2.88 -4.81
C ARG A 117 12.66 -2.93 -6.31
N GLU A 118 11.68 -2.22 -6.84
CA GLU A 118 11.48 -2.05 -8.28
C GLU A 118 12.75 -1.48 -8.94
N SER A 119 13.36 -0.47 -8.30
CA SER A 119 14.59 0.17 -8.77
C SER A 119 15.80 -0.77 -8.74
N MET A 120 15.87 -1.70 -7.77
CA MET A 120 16.94 -2.70 -7.68
C MET A 120 16.75 -3.82 -8.70
N THR A 121 15.51 -4.28 -8.88
CA THR A 121 15.14 -5.32 -9.86
C THR A 121 15.50 -4.85 -11.28
N ASN A 122 15.09 -3.63 -11.67
CA ASN A 122 15.42 -3.07 -12.97
C ASN A 122 16.94 -2.89 -13.20
N LYS A 123 17.72 -2.67 -12.15
CA LYS A 123 19.19 -2.60 -12.25
C LYS A 123 19.84 -3.97 -12.40
N ALA A 124 19.27 -5.02 -11.79
CA ALA A 124 19.78 -6.38 -11.90
C ALA A 124 19.60 -6.97 -13.32
N PHE A 125 18.59 -6.53 -14.06
CA PHE A 125 18.39 -6.89 -15.47
C PHE A 125 19.27 -6.11 -16.47
N LEU A 126 20.02 -5.10 -16.00
CA LEU A 126 20.91 -4.26 -16.82
C LEU A 126 22.40 -4.54 -16.60
N LYS A 127 22.74 -5.66 -15.94
CA LYS A 127 24.10 -6.20 -15.86
C LYS A 127 24.13 -7.57 -16.50
#